data_AF-Q8SWG2-F1
#
_entry.id   AF-Q8SWG2-F1
#
_cell.length_a   1.000
_cell.length_b   1.000
_cell.length_c   1.000
_cell.angle_alpha   90.00
_cell.angle_beta   90.00
_cell.angle_gamma   90.00
#
_symmetry.space_group_name_H-M   'P 1'
#
loop_
_entity.id
_entity.type
_entity.pdbx_description
1 polymer ?
#
loop_
_entity_poly.entity_id
_entity_poly.type
_entity_poly.pdbx_seq_one_letter_code
_entity_poly.pdbx_strand_id
1 'polypeptide(L)'
;MEEDGPRLAKMRQAYKRAIQEILKEQEKIKEILVDPNISAEDSFFVSSPKAGEICREPERDPETISKTVEDIFQNLRSRLSEAFKKKLETHDVENKLNQLDRDVLEGRTSLRDVTSEEYIKEIFESYLVDTKVGYINYVEETKMEALKRIKALKCELEKATKEVEHLKKENALYDGNYNNIIGNLSETVRNRHNL
;
A
#
# COMPACT_ATOMS: atom_id res chain seq x y z
N MET A 1 -13.11 -0.63 31.87
CA MET A 1 -14.11 0.09 31.06
C MET A 1 -13.36 1.26 30.45
N GLU A 2 -12.98 1.18 29.18
CA GLU A 2 -12.42 2.35 28.47
C GLU A 2 -13.54 3.39 28.38
N GLU A 3 -13.29 4.61 28.84
CA GLU A 3 -14.21 5.72 28.66
C GLU A 3 -14.33 6.03 27.15
N ASP A 4 -15.56 6.27 26.68
CA ASP A 4 -15.80 6.72 25.31
C ASP A 4 -14.98 7.99 25.03
N GLY A 5 -14.21 8.00 23.95
CA GLY A 5 -13.46 9.16 23.53
C GLY A 5 -14.37 10.35 23.16
N PRO A 6 -13.86 11.60 23.22
CA PRO A 6 -14.63 12.81 22.92
C PRO A 6 -15.38 12.76 21.58
N ARG A 7 -14.79 12.18 20.53
CA ARG A 7 -15.45 12.07 19.21
C ARG A 7 -16.59 11.07 19.21
N LEU A 8 -16.39 9.91 19.83
CA LEU A 8 -17.42 8.89 19.95
C LEU A 8 -18.62 9.42 20.73
N ALA A 9 -18.37 10.11 21.85
CA ALA A 9 -19.40 10.77 22.65
C ALA A 9 -20.19 11.81 21.85
N LYS A 10 -19.49 12.68 21.09
CA LYS A 10 -20.13 13.68 20.22
C LYS A 10 -20.99 13.03 19.13
N MET A 11 -20.51 11.96 18.50
CA MET A 11 -21.27 11.24 17.47
C MET A 11 -22.54 10.59 18.04
N ARG A 12 -22.45 9.92 19.19
CA ARG A 12 -23.62 9.37 19.91
C ARG A 12 -24.60 10.47 20.30
N GLN A 13 -24.11 11.64 20.71
CA GLN A 13 -24.95 12.79 21.04
C GLN A 13 -25.65 13.38 19.81
N ALA A 14 -24.94 13.55 18.69
CA ALA A 14 -25.51 14.03 17.43
C ALA A 14 -26.62 13.08 16.94
N TYR A 15 -26.38 11.77 17.04
CA TYR A 15 -27.37 10.75 16.72
C TYR A 15 -28.62 10.83 17.61
N LYS A 16 -28.45 10.95 18.93
CA LYS A 16 -29.58 11.13 19.86
C LYS A 16 -30.41 12.36 19.53
N ARG A 17 -29.76 13.48 19.20
CA ARG A 17 -30.45 14.72 18.77
C ARG A 17 -31.21 14.51 17.47
N ALA A 18 -30.60 13.87 16.47
CA ALA A 18 -31.26 13.57 15.20
C ALA A 18 -32.51 12.69 15.38
N ILE A 19 -32.43 11.65 16.22
CA ILE A 19 -33.62 10.86 16.58
C ILE A 19 -34.67 11.75 17.23
N GLN A 20 -34.29 12.56 18.22
CA GLN A 20 -35.25 13.42 18.92
C GLN A 20 -35.98 14.36 17.95
N GLU A 21 -35.28 14.97 16.99
CA GLU A 21 -35.90 15.79 15.95
C GLU A 21 -36.89 14.99 15.09
N ILE A 22 -36.54 13.77 14.67
CA ILE A 22 -37.46 12.89 13.91
C ILE A 22 -38.71 12.56 14.73
N LEU A 23 -38.55 12.33 16.04
CA LEU A 23 -39.65 11.95 16.93
C LEU A 23 -40.53 13.14 17.36
N LYS A 24 -40.11 14.40 17.16
CA LYS A 24 -40.94 15.58 17.50
C LYS A 24 -42.25 15.63 16.72
N GLU A 25 -42.29 15.02 15.53
CA GLU A 25 -43.50 14.94 14.73
C GLU A 25 -44.55 13.98 15.32
N GLN A 26 -44.22 13.22 16.38
CA GLN A 26 -45.15 12.34 17.08
C GLN A 26 -46.37 13.08 17.64
N GLU A 27 -46.17 14.22 18.30
CA GLU A 27 -47.26 15.02 18.88
C GLU A 27 -48.20 15.55 17.79
N LYS A 28 -47.64 16.08 16.70
CA LYS A 28 -48.43 16.58 15.56
C LYS A 28 -49.25 15.47 14.89
N ILE A 29 -48.68 14.28 14.74
CA ILE A 29 -49.39 13.12 14.17
C ILE A 29 -50.50 12.65 15.11
N LYS A 30 -50.28 12.67 16.43
CA LYS A 30 -51.33 12.39 17.42
C LYS A 30 -52.48 13.40 17.31
N GLU A 31 -52.17 14.70 17.25
CA GLU A 31 -53.17 15.76 17.09
C GLU A 31 -54.01 15.55 15.82
N ILE A 32 -53.38 15.26 14.68
CA ILE A 32 -54.06 15.02 13.39
C ILE A 32 -54.97 13.79 13.42
N LEU A 33 -54.57 12.72 14.12
CA LEU A 33 -55.35 11.47 14.14
C LEU A 33 -56.51 11.52 15.14
N VAL A 34 -56.44 12.40 16.15
CA VAL A 34 -57.46 12.56 17.20
C VAL A 34 -58.47 13.66 16.85
N ASP A 35 -58.11 14.65 16.02
CA ASP A 35 -59.02 15.73 15.64
C ASP A 35 -60.22 15.22 14.80
N PRO A 36 -61.47 15.36 15.30
CA PRO A 36 -62.67 14.96 14.58
C PRO A 36 -63.03 15.90 13.41
N ASN A 37 -62.44 17.10 13.32
CA ASN A 37 -62.73 18.09 12.28
C ASN A 37 -61.81 18.02 11.05
N ILE A 38 -60.80 17.13 11.07
CA ILE A 38 -59.92 16.94 9.91
C ILE A 38 -60.69 16.17 8.84
N SER A 39 -61.05 16.90 7.77
CA SER A 39 -61.63 16.32 6.56
C SER A 39 -60.72 15.20 6.04
N ALA A 40 -61.28 14.02 5.86
CA ALA A 40 -60.59 12.84 5.35
C ALA A 40 -60.02 13.01 3.92
N GLU A 41 -60.32 14.12 3.25
CA GLU A 41 -59.88 14.40 1.88
C GLU A 41 -58.39 14.75 1.76
N ASP A 42 -57.73 15.22 2.82
CA ASP A 42 -56.28 15.52 2.84
C ASP A 42 -55.44 14.53 3.67
N SER A 43 -56.08 13.52 4.27
CA SER A 43 -55.37 12.57 5.14
C SER A 43 -54.84 11.38 4.36
N PHE A 44 -53.52 11.38 4.12
CA PHE A 44 -52.75 10.28 3.51
C PHE A 44 -52.99 8.91 4.18
N PHE A 45 -53.52 8.89 5.40
CA PHE A 45 -53.75 7.70 6.22
C PHE A 45 -55.11 7.01 6.00
N VAL A 46 -56.06 7.63 5.28
CA VAL A 46 -57.43 7.11 5.13
C VAL A 46 -57.61 6.25 3.87
N SER A 47 -56.70 6.33 2.91
CA SER A 47 -56.74 5.56 1.66
C SER A 47 -56.19 4.13 1.78
N SER A 48 -56.76 3.32 2.68
CA SER A 48 -56.55 1.87 2.70
C SER A 48 -57.76 1.15 2.07
N PRO A 49 -57.59 0.37 0.98
CA PRO A 49 -58.69 -0.27 0.26
C PRO A 49 -59.40 -1.40 1.04
N LYS A 50 -58.96 -1.69 2.28
CA LYS A 50 -59.67 -2.62 3.19
C LYS A 50 -60.78 -1.97 4.01
N ALA A 51 -60.98 -0.66 3.92
CA ALA A 51 -61.99 0.07 4.69
C ALA A 51 -63.40 0.10 4.05
N GLY A 52 -63.62 -0.64 2.95
CA GLY A 52 -64.87 -0.58 2.19
C GLY A 52 -66.04 -1.42 2.73
N GLU A 53 -65.86 -2.26 3.75
CA GLU A 53 -66.87 -3.28 4.09
C GLU A 53 -67.35 -3.29 5.56
N ILE A 54 -67.04 -2.26 6.35
CA ILE A 54 -67.57 -2.13 7.72
C ILE A 54 -68.14 -0.72 7.93
N CYS A 55 -69.35 -0.49 7.41
CA CYS A 55 -70.20 0.63 7.84
C CYS A 55 -70.78 0.33 9.24
N ARG A 56 -69.95 0.54 10.26
CA ARG A 56 -70.36 0.98 11.60
C ARG A 56 -69.28 1.95 12.05
N GLU A 57 -69.66 3.16 12.44
CA GLU A 57 -68.76 4.11 13.09
C GLU A 57 -67.98 3.36 14.18
N PRO A 58 -66.65 3.14 14.02
CA PRO A 58 -65.85 2.80 15.17
C PRO A 58 -65.81 4.10 15.97
N GLU A 59 -66.33 4.08 17.20
CA GLU A 59 -65.92 5.07 18.20
C GLU A 59 -64.39 5.18 18.10
N ARG A 60 -63.89 6.30 17.58
CA ARG A 60 -62.46 6.60 17.59
C ARG A 60 -62.10 6.78 19.05
N ASP A 61 -61.78 5.70 19.74
CA ASP A 61 -61.27 5.77 21.09
C ASP A 61 -59.89 6.45 21.02
N PRO A 62 -59.77 7.71 21.46
CA PRO A 62 -58.53 8.48 21.36
C PRO A 62 -57.39 7.81 22.12
N GLU A 63 -57.72 6.98 23.13
CA GLU A 63 -56.76 6.25 23.93
C GLU A 63 -56.10 5.11 23.15
N THR A 64 -56.88 4.38 22.34
CA THR A 64 -56.34 3.33 21.45
C THR A 64 -55.47 3.90 20.33
N ILE A 65 -55.86 5.06 19.77
CA ILE A 65 -55.09 5.75 18.72
C ILE A 65 -53.78 6.27 19.31
N SER A 66 -53.81 6.93 20.47
CA SER A 66 -52.61 7.43 21.15
C SER A 66 -51.63 6.30 21.46
N LYS A 67 -52.13 5.17 21.99
CA LYS A 67 -51.31 4.00 22.31
C LYS A 67 -50.68 3.38 21.07
N THR A 68 -51.44 3.27 19.97
CA THR A 68 -50.92 2.73 18.70
C THR A 68 -49.82 3.62 18.11
N VAL A 69 -49.99 4.95 18.18
CA VAL A 69 -48.97 5.90 17.73
C VAL A 69 -47.72 5.80 18.60
N GLU A 70 -47.86 5.72 19.93
CA GLU A 70 -46.73 5.49 20.84
C GLU A 70 -45.97 4.21 20.53
N ASP A 71 -46.67 3.10 20.30
CA ASP A 71 -46.05 1.82 19.95
C ASP A 71 -45.27 1.90 18.62
N ILE A 72 -45.80 2.58 17.61
CA ILE A 72 -45.10 2.80 16.32
C ILE A 72 -43.81 3.59 16.54
N PHE A 73 -43.87 4.69 17.30
CA PHE A 73 -42.70 5.54 17.54
C PHE A 73 -41.65 4.87 18.44
N GLN A 74 -42.07 4.07 19.42
CA GLN A 74 -41.16 3.25 20.22
C GLN A 74 -40.47 2.19 19.38
N ASN A 75 -41.20 1.52 18.49
CA ASN A 75 -40.64 0.55 17.56
C ASN A 75 -39.68 1.21 16.56
N LEU A 76 -40.03 2.38 16.03
CA LEU A 76 -39.13 3.15 15.16
C LEU A 76 -37.83 3.50 15.89
N ARG A 77 -37.92 3.99 17.13
CA ARG A 77 -36.77 4.33 17.96
C ARG A 77 -35.86 3.13 18.24
N SER A 78 -36.44 1.97 18.54
CA SER A 78 -35.66 0.74 18.81
C SER A 78 -34.94 0.27 17.54
N ARG A 79 -35.62 0.21 16.40
CA ARG A 79 -35.03 -0.20 15.11
C ARG A 79 -33.93 0.74 14.64
N LEU A 80 -34.12 2.06 14.78
CA LEU A 80 -33.08 3.04 14.48
C LEU A 80 -31.86 2.81 15.37
N SER A 81 -32.08 2.70 16.69
CA SER A 81 -30.99 2.48 17.66
C SER A 81 -30.20 1.20 17.39
N GLU A 82 -30.88 0.12 17.03
CA GLU A 82 -30.26 -1.16 16.66
C GLU A 82 -29.47 -1.04 15.36
N ALA A 83 -30.03 -0.40 14.32
CA ALA A 83 -29.34 -0.17 13.07
C ALA A 83 -28.06 0.67 13.25
N PHE A 84 -28.10 1.68 14.12
CA PHE A 84 -26.95 2.49 14.47
C PHE A 84 -25.86 1.69 15.20
N LYS A 85 -26.23 0.91 16.21
CA LYS A 85 -25.29 0.01 16.91
C LYS A 85 -24.65 -0.99 15.95
N LYS A 86 -25.46 -1.62 15.10
CA LYS A 86 -24.96 -2.57 14.10
C LYS A 86 -23.96 -1.92 13.15
N LYS A 87 -24.21 -0.68 12.72
CA LYS A 87 -23.29 0.08 11.85
C LYS A 87 -22.00 0.49 12.56
N LEU A 88 -22.08 0.88 13.82
CA LEU A 88 -20.93 1.15 14.68
C LEU A 88 -20.02 -0.08 14.78
N GLU A 89 -20.59 -1.24 15.07
CA GLU A 89 -19.88 -2.51 15.21
C GLU A 89 -19.30 -2.98 13.87
N THR A 90 -20.09 -2.96 12.79
CA THR A 90 -19.67 -3.43 11.45
C THR A 90 -18.42 -2.71 10.95
N HIS A 91 -18.30 -1.41 11.23
CA HIS A 91 -17.19 -0.59 10.75
C HIS A 91 -16.13 -0.33 11.82
N ASP A 92 -16.26 -0.96 12.99
CA ASP A 92 -15.37 -0.80 14.13
C ASP A 92 -15.10 0.68 14.48
N VAL A 93 -16.16 1.48 14.41
CA VAL A 93 -16.06 2.95 14.49
C VAL A 93 -15.63 3.39 15.89
N GLU A 94 -16.08 2.67 16.92
CA GLU A 94 -15.77 2.99 18.33
C GLU A 94 -14.26 2.94 18.57
N ASN A 95 -13.62 1.84 18.15
CA ASN A 95 -12.17 1.68 18.27
C ASN A 95 -11.42 2.70 17.42
N LYS A 96 -11.87 2.98 16.18
CA LYS A 96 -11.21 3.96 15.30
C LYS A 96 -11.27 5.38 15.83
N LEU A 97 -12.41 5.80 16.38
CA LEU A 97 -12.56 7.14 16.95
C LEU A 97 -11.76 7.29 18.24
N ASN A 98 -11.78 6.27 19.10
CA ASN A 98 -10.99 6.27 20.33
C ASN A 98 -9.48 6.24 20.02
N GLN A 99 -9.06 5.46 19.02
CA GLN A 99 -7.66 5.43 18.56
C GLN A 99 -7.24 6.79 18.00
N LEU A 100 -8.08 7.41 17.18
CA LEU A 100 -7.81 8.74 16.63
C LEU A 100 -7.70 9.80 17.74
N ASP A 101 -8.55 9.74 18.76
CA ASP A 101 -8.48 10.63 19.91
C ASP A 101 -7.18 10.42 20.71
N ARG A 102 -6.72 9.17 20.88
CA ARG A 102 -5.40 8.86 21.46
C ARG A 102 -4.26 9.40 20.62
N ASP A 103 -4.30 9.17 19.30
CA ASP A 103 -3.23 9.62 18.39
C ASP A 103 -3.10 11.15 18.37
N VAL A 104 -4.24 11.87 18.45
CA VAL A 104 -4.26 13.34 18.54
C VAL A 104 -3.73 13.82 19.90
N LEU A 105 -4.13 13.18 21.01
CA LEU A 105 -3.66 13.54 22.36
C LEU A 105 -2.16 13.32 22.53
N GLU A 106 -1.64 12.23 21.98
CA GLU A 106 -0.22 11.89 22.03
C GLU A 106 0.62 12.69 21.03
N GLY A 107 0.00 13.56 20.22
CA GLY A 107 0.68 14.34 19.18
C GLY A 107 1.35 13.45 18.12
N ARG A 108 0.88 12.21 17.93
CA ARG A 108 1.39 11.32 16.90
C ARG A 108 0.98 11.87 15.54
N THR A 109 1.90 12.57 14.88
CA THR A 109 1.84 12.77 13.44
C THR A 109 1.88 11.41 12.76
N SER A 110 0.87 11.10 11.95
CA SER A 110 0.87 9.89 11.14
C SER A 110 2.16 9.84 10.32
N LEU A 111 3.04 8.89 10.64
CA LEU A 111 4.25 8.61 9.84
C LEU A 111 3.90 8.09 8.44
N ARG A 112 2.62 7.74 8.20
CA ARG A 112 2.09 7.29 6.92
C ARG A 112 1.22 8.36 6.29
N ASP A 113 1.70 9.59 6.30
CA ASP A 113 1.07 10.63 5.51
C ASP A 113 1.38 10.34 4.03
N VAL A 114 0.38 9.91 3.27
CA VAL A 114 0.49 9.71 1.82
C VAL A 114 0.71 11.02 1.05
N THR A 115 0.70 12.16 1.73
CA THR A 115 1.14 13.46 1.19
C THR A 115 2.57 13.84 1.60
N SER A 116 3.20 13.09 2.52
CA SER A 116 4.62 13.28 2.88
C SER A 116 5.52 12.77 1.76
N GLU A 117 6.39 13.66 1.27
CA GLU A 117 7.38 13.34 0.25
C GLU A 117 8.38 12.29 0.75
N GLU A 118 8.77 12.33 2.03
CA GLU A 118 9.66 11.32 2.61
C GLU A 118 9.02 9.93 2.64
N TYR A 119 7.74 9.82 3.01
CA TYR A 119 7.03 8.55 3.06
C TYR A 119 6.82 7.95 1.66
N ILE A 120 6.48 8.81 0.68
CA ILE A 120 6.38 8.41 -0.72
C ILE A 120 7.73 7.89 -1.22
N LYS A 121 8.82 8.59 -0.89
CA LYS A 121 10.17 8.20 -1.27
C LYS A 121 10.57 6.86 -0.66
N GLU A 122 10.26 6.63 0.61
CA GLU A 122 10.49 5.34 1.29
C GLU A 122 9.78 4.19 0.58
N ILE A 123 8.51 4.38 0.20
CA ILE A 123 7.75 3.39 -0.56
C ILE A 123 8.45 3.09 -1.89
N PHE A 124 8.81 4.12 -2.67
CA PHE A 124 9.50 3.91 -3.95
C PHE A 124 10.87 3.25 -3.79
N GLU A 125 11.62 3.61 -2.74
CA GLU A 125 12.90 2.97 -2.44
C GLU A 125 12.74 1.51 -2.06
N SER A 126 11.66 1.13 -1.36
CA SER A 126 11.38 -0.27 -1.04
C SER A 126 11.21 -1.15 -2.29
N TYR A 127 10.60 -0.62 -3.37
CA TYR A 127 10.45 -1.34 -4.64
C TYR A 127 11.74 -1.43 -5.45
N LEU A 128 12.65 -0.48 -5.28
CA LEU A 128 13.87 -0.38 -6.08
C LEU A 128 15.09 -1.04 -5.40
N VAL A 129 15.05 -1.27 -4.08
CA VAL A 129 16.22 -1.69 -3.33
C VAL A 129 16.76 -3.03 -3.84
N ASP A 130 15.91 -4.02 -4.07
CA ASP A 130 16.31 -5.35 -4.51
C ASP A 130 16.90 -5.32 -5.93
N THR A 131 16.34 -4.50 -6.81
CA THR A 131 16.86 -4.33 -8.17
C THR A 131 18.22 -3.64 -8.15
N LYS A 132 18.40 -2.61 -7.31
CA LYS A 132 19.70 -1.92 -7.14
C LYS A 132 20.75 -2.89 -6.60
N VAL A 133 20.42 -3.67 -5.57
CA VAL A 133 21.31 -4.69 -5.00
C VAL A 133 21.66 -5.74 -6.05
N GLY A 134 20.69 -6.22 -6.82
CA GLY A 134 20.93 -7.15 -7.92
C GLY A 134 21.90 -6.61 -8.97
N TYR A 135 21.74 -5.34 -9.36
CA TYR A 135 22.63 -4.69 -10.32
C TYR A 135 24.05 -4.52 -9.77
N ILE A 136 24.19 -4.13 -8.49
CA ILE A 136 25.50 -4.01 -7.82
C ILE A 136 26.21 -5.36 -7.83
N ASN A 137 25.52 -6.44 -7.43
CA ASN A 137 26.09 -7.78 -7.41
C ASN A 137 26.57 -8.22 -8.79
N TYR A 138 25.77 -7.97 -9.84
CA TYR A 138 26.14 -8.27 -11.22
C TYR A 138 27.41 -7.53 -11.67
N VAL A 139 27.50 -6.23 -11.35
CA VAL A 139 28.67 -5.42 -11.68
C VAL A 139 29.91 -5.93 -10.94
N GLU A 140 29.77 -6.30 -9.66
CA GLU A 140 30.87 -6.85 -8.85
C GLU A 140 31.35 -8.21 -9.37
N GLU A 141 30.43 -9.09 -9.76
CA GLU A 141 30.75 -10.40 -10.33
C GLU A 141 31.51 -10.24 -11.66
N THR A 142 31.00 -9.40 -12.55
CA THR A 142 31.63 -9.10 -13.84
C THR A 142 33.03 -8.50 -13.66
N LYS A 143 33.20 -7.61 -12.68
CA LYS A 143 34.50 -7.04 -12.31
C LYS A 143 35.47 -8.12 -11.84
N MET A 144 35.01 -9.05 -11.00
CA MET A 144 35.84 -10.15 -10.50
C MET A 144 36.27 -11.11 -11.62
N GLU A 145 35.39 -11.42 -12.55
CA GLU A 145 35.73 -12.21 -13.74
C GLU A 145 36.77 -11.53 -14.63
N ALA A 146 36.58 -10.23 -14.89
CA ALA A 146 37.54 -9.43 -15.65
C ALA A 146 38.92 -9.43 -15.00
N LEU A 147 38.99 -9.26 -13.67
CA LEU A 147 40.26 -9.32 -12.93
C LEU A 147 40.94 -10.70 -13.01
N LYS A 148 40.17 -11.79 -12.92
CA LYS A 148 40.69 -13.15 -13.11
C LYS A 148 41.28 -13.32 -14.50
N ARG A 149 40.58 -12.84 -15.54
CA ARG A 149 41.03 -12.90 -16.93
C ARG A 149 42.29 -12.07 -17.17
N ILE A 150 42.35 -10.86 -16.63
CA ILE A 150 43.56 -10.01 -16.68
C ILE A 150 44.75 -10.73 -16.04
N LYS A 151 44.55 -11.39 -14.89
CA LYS A 151 45.61 -12.14 -14.22
C LYS A 151 46.11 -13.31 -15.08
N ALA A 152 45.20 -14.08 -15.68
CA ALA A 152 45.56 -15.18 -16.57
C ALA A 152 46.38 -14.69 -17.79
N LEU A 153 45.89 -13.65 -18.46
CA LEU A 153 46.57 -13.05 -19.62
C LEU A 153 47.94 -12.47 -19.26
N LYS A 154 48.10 -11.86 -18.08
CA LYS A 154 49.41 -11.39 -17.61
C LYS A 154 50.39 -12.54 -17.44
N CYS A 155 49.96 -13.68 -16.89
CA CYS A 155 50.80 -14.87 -16.76
C CYS A 155 51.18 -15.47 -18.12
N GLU A 156 50.25 -15.50 -19.08
CA GLU A 156 50.53 -15.95 -20.45
C GLU A 156 51.53 -15.03 -21.16
N LEU A 157 51.34 -13.71 -21.02
CA LEU A 157 52.25 -12.70 -21.57
C LEU A 157 53.67 -12.86 -21.01
N GLU A 158 53.80 -13.10 -19.70
CA GLU A 158 55.11 -13.29 -19.07
C GLU A 158 55.81 -14.56 -19.60
N LYS A 159 55.07 -15.66 -19.78
CA LYS A 159 55.61 -16.90 -20.37
C LYS A 159 56.09 -16.67 -21.80
N ALA A 160 55.25 -16.08 -22.64
CA ALA A 160 55.59 -15.78 -24.03
C ALA A 160 56.80 -14.83 -24.14
N THR A 161 56.90 -13.85 -23.23
CA THR A 161 58.05 -12.92 -23.19
C THR A 161 59.35 -13.68 -22.89
N LYS A 162 59.35 -14.58 -21.90
CA LYS A 162 60.50 -15.42 -21.58
C LYS A 162 60.90 -16.34 -22.73
N GLU A 163 59.93 -16.90 -23.44
CA GLU A 163 60.17 -17.75 -24.60
C GLU A 163 60.80 -16.97 -25.76
N VAL A 164 60.30 -15.76 -26.05
CA VAL A 164 60.90 -14.86 -27.06
C VAL A 164 62.33 -14.49 -26.68
N GLU A 165 62.60 -14.18 -25.40
CA GLU A 165 63.97 -13.91 -24.93
C GLU A 165 64.89 -15.12 -25.09
N HIS A 166 64.40 -16.33 -24.81
CA HIS A 166 65.15 -17.56 -25.03
C HIS A 166 65.50 -17.74 -26.51
N LEU A 167 64.51 -17.66 -27.40
CA LEU A 167 64.70 -17.80 -28.84
C LEU A 167 65.63 -16.73 -29.41
N LYS A 168 65.58 -15.49 -28.89
CA LYS A 168 66.53 -14.43 -29.28
C LYS A 168 67.97 -14.78 -28.92
N LYS A 169 68.21 -15.32 -27.73
CA LYS A 169 69.55 -15.76 -27.31
C LYS A 169 70.04 -16.92 -28.16
N GLU A 170 69.16 -17.87 -28.45
CA GLU A 170 69.47 -19.03 -29.28
C GLU A 170 69.82 -18.63 -30.72
N ASN A 171 69.02 -17.75 -31.35
CA ASN A 171 69.31 -17.20 -32.67
C ASN A 171 70.66 -16.46 -32.70
N ALA A 172 70.94 -15.61 -31.71
CA ALA A 172 72.21 -14.90 -31.63
C ALA A 172 73.42 -15.86 -31.54
N LEU A 173 73.25 -16.99 -30.86
CA LEU A 173 74.28 -18.04 -30.76
C LEU A 173 74.48 -18.75 -32.10
N TYR A 174 73.40 -19.12 -32.79
CA TYR A 174 73.50 -19.72 -34.12
C TYR A 174 74.10 -18.76 -35.15
N ASP A 175 73.69 -17.49 -35.15
CA ASP A 175 74.26 -16.46 -36.02
C ASP A 175 75.78 -16.32 -35.79
N GLY A 176 76.22 -16.32 -34.53
CA GLY A 176 77.64 -16.32 -34.17
C GLY A 176 78.37 -17.56 -34.71
N ASN A 177 77.78 -18.75 -34.57
CA ASN A 177 78.34 -19.99 -35.09
C ASN A 177 78.42 -19.99 -36.63
N TYR A 178 77.38 -19.53 -37.32
CA TYR A 178 77.37 -19.41 -38.78
C TYR A 178 78.44 -18.44 -39.26
N ASN A 179 78.55 -17.26 -38.63
CA ASN A 179 79.58 -16.28 -38.97
C ASN A 179 80.99 -16.84 -38.77
N ASN A 180 81.23 -17.62 -37.71
CA ASN A 180 82.50 -18.30 -37.48
C ASN A 180 82.81 -19.33 -38.58
N ILE A 181 81.85 -20.18 -38.93
CA ILE A 181 82.00 -21.17 -40.02
C ILE A 181 82.30 -20.47 -41.36
N ILE A 182 81.55 -19.42 -41.70
CA ILE A 182 81.76 -18.63 -42.92
C ILE A 182 83.15 -17.97 -42.92
N GLY A 183 83.59 -17.42 -41.79
CA GLY A 183 84.92 -16.86 -41.60
C GLY A 183 86.02 -17.88 -41.87
N ASN A 184 85.96 -19.03 -41.20
CA ASN A 184 86.93 -20.12 -41.34
C ASN A 184 86.99 -20.67 -42.78
N LEU A 185 85.83 -20.82 -43.44
CA LEU A 185 85.75 -21.26 -44.83
C LEU A 185 86.43 -20.23 -45.75
N SER A 186 86.13 -18.95 -45.55
CA SER A 186 86.70 -17.85 -46.34
C SER A 186 88.23 -17.77 -46.19
N GLU A 187 88.75 -17.97 -44.97
CA GLU A 187 90.19 -18.06 -44.73
C GLU A 187 90.82 -19.28 -45.41
N THR A 188 90.16 -20.44 -45.33
CA THR A 188 90.64 -21.67 -45.97
C THR A 188 90.72 -21.51 -47.49
N VAL A 189 89.71 -20.90 -48.11
CA VAL A 189 89.69 -20.59 -49.55
C VAL A 189 90.81 -19.61 -49.92
N ARG A 190 90.99 -18.54 -49.14
CA ARG A 190 92.07 -17.56 -49.35
C ARG A 190 93.45 -18.21 -49.28
N ASN A 191 93.68 -19.08 -48.28
CA ASN A 191 94.95 -19.77 -48.11
C ASN A 191 95.23 -20.75 -49.26
N ARG A 192 94.21 -21.38 -49.84
CA ARG A 192 94.39 -22.20 -51.07
C ARG A 192 94.70 -21.39 -52.31
N HIS A 193 94.24 -20.15 -52.41
CA HIS A 193 94.44 -19.32 -53.60
C HIS A 193 95.80 -18.60 -53.62
N ASN A 194 96.50 -18.57 -52.47
CA ASN A 194 97.84 -17.99 -52.28
C ASN A 194 98.97 -19.04 -52.31
N LEU A 195 98.65 -20.31 -52.62
CA LEU A 195 99.57 -21.43 -52.85
C LEU A 195 99.59 -21.77 -54.34
#